data_AF-A0A933M8Y9-F1
#
_entry.id   AF-A0A933M8Y9-F1
#
_cell.length_a   1.000
_cell.length_b   1.000
_cell.length_c   1.000
_cell.angle_alpha   90.00
_cell.angle_beta   90.00
_cell.angle_gamma   90.00
#
_symmetry.space_group_name_H-M   'P 1'
#
loop_
_entity.id
_entity.type
_entity.pdbx_description
1 polymer ?
#
loop_
_entity_poly.entity_id
_entity_poly.type
_entity_poly.pdbx_seq_one_letter_code
_entity_poly.pdbx_strand_id
1 'polypeptide(L)'
;MLTDEVIEKNLTYSFEFSLYVMQHPEFASQIPPNSRIVLLPGDDPDLARINRETAESARRFDDEPNRPVVYVAFERLAPARSRLEHPHLLNPPLVSSR
;
A
#
# COMPACT_ATOMS: atom_id res chain seq x y z
N MET A 1 7.78 18.53 -4.47
CA MET A 1 7.03 17.99 -3.32
C MET A 1 6.06 16.96 -3.89
N LEU A 2 5.87 15.80 -3.25
CA LEU A 2 4.84 14.85 -3.69
C LEU A 2 3.47 15.51 -3.53
N THR A 3 2.54 15.23 -4.43
CA THR A 3 1.16 15.73 -4.30
C THR A 3 0.40 14.91 -3.26
N ASP A 4 -0.61 15.51 -2.65
CA ASP A 4 -1.48 14.80 -1.69
C ASP A 4 -2.10 13.55 -2.32
N GLU A 5 -2.51 13.63 -3.60
CA GLU A 5 -3.04 12.49 -4.36
C GLU A 5 -2.04 11.32 -4.44
N VAL A 6 -0.76 11.60 -4.72
CA VAL A 6 0.29 10.56 -4.79
C VAL A 6 0.50 9.91 -3.42
N ILE A 7 0.42 10.69 -2.34
CA ILE A 7 0.52 10.18 -0.98
C ILE A 7 -0.68 9.28 -0.65
N GLU A 8 -1.90 9.73 -0.93
CA GLU A 8 -3.14 8.97 -0.65
C GLU A 8 -3.19 7.64 -1.42
N LYS A 9 -2.83 7.65 -2.71
CA LYS A 9 -2.76 6.43 -3.52
C LYS A 9 -1.74 5.44 -2.95
N ASN A 10 -0.55 5.92 -2.57
CA ASN A 10 0.49 5.07 -1.99
C ASN A 10 0.12 4.52 -0.61
N LEU A 11 -0.59 5.28 0.23
CA LEU A 11 -1.12 4.79 1.50
C LEU A 11 -2.14 3.67 1.27
N THR A 12 -3.04 3.85 0.30
CA THR A 12 -4.04 2.85 -0.10
C THR A 12 -3.37 1.57 -0.60
N TYR A 13 -2.41 1.67 -1.53
CA TYR A 13 -1.69 0.50 -2.05
C TYR A 13 -0.86 -0.19 -0.97
N SER A 14 -0.24 0.56 -0.06
CA SER A 14 0.52 -0.02 1.05
C SER A 14 -0.35 -0.80 2.01
N PHE A 15 -1.55 -0.28 2.31
CA PHE A 15 -2.54 -1.00 3.11
C PHE A 15 -2.96 -2.30 2.43
N GLU A 16 -3.37 -2.26 1.16
CA GLU A 16 -3.79 -3.44 0.41
C GLU A 16 -2.67 -4.48 0.24
N PHE A 17 -1.43 -4.03 -0.04
CA PHE A 17 -0.28 -4.92 -0.09
C PHE A 17 0.00 -5.59 1.25
N SER A 18 -0.17 -4.86 2.37
CA SER A 18 -0.03 -5.43 3.71
C SER A 18 -1.06 -6.54 3.96
N LEU A 19 -2.30 -6.35 3.51
CA LEU A 19 -3.32 -7.40 3.57
C LEU A 19 -2.96 -8.60 2.71
N TYR A 20 -2.46 -8.35 1.49
CA TYR A 20 -2.06 -9.40 0.56
C TYR A 20 -0.97 -10.30 1.16
N VAL A 21 0.11 -9.73 1.70
CA VAL A 21 1.21 -10.52 2.27
C VAL A 21 0.79 -11.31 3.51
N MET A 22 -0.16 -10.79 4.32
CA MET A 22 -0.71 -11.53 5.46
C MET A 22 -1.53 -12.75 5.01
N GLN A 23 -2.19 -12.67 3.85
CA GLN A 23 -3.00 -13.75 3.30
C GLN A 23 -2.19 -14.74 2.46
N HIS A 24 -1.01 -14.34 1.98
CA HIS A 24 -0.15 -15.11 1.08
C HIS A 24 1.28 -15.24 1.67
N PRO A 25 1.46 -16.01 2.75
CA PRO A 25 2.77 -16.16 3.40
C PRO A 25 3.86 -16.72 2.48
N GLU A 26 3.50 -17.52 1.48
CA GLU A 26 4.40 -18.02 0.45
C GLU A 26 4.96 -16.89 -0.45
N PHE A 27 4.16 -15.87 -0.74
CA PHE A 27 4.62 -14.68 -1.44
C PHE A 27 5.52 -13.85 -0.51
N ALA A 28 5.07 -13.63 0.74
CA ALA A 28 5.83 -12.87 1.73
C ALA A 28 7.23 -13.46 1.98
N SER A 29 7.36 -14.79 1.95
CA SER A 29 8.64 -15.50 2.16
C SER A 29 9.71 -15.20 1.11
N GLN A 30 9.32 -14.67 -0.05
CA GLN A 30 10.23 -14.29 -1.14
C GLN A 30 10.83 -12.88 -0.94
N ILE A 31 10.28 -12.11 0.01
CA ILE A 31 10.71 -10.73 0.30
C ILE A 31 11.80 -10.78 1.38
N PRO A 32 13.03 -10.29 1.11
CA PRO A 32 14.06 -10.24 2.13
C PRO A 32 13.61 -9.40 3.35
N PRO A 33 14.00 -9.78 4.57
CA PRO A 33 13.70 -8.98 5.75
C PRO A 33 14.30 -7.58 5.63
N ASN A 34 13.64 -6.61 6.25
CA ASN A 34 14.02 -5.19 6.23
C ASN A 34 14.07 -4.56 4.82
N SER A 35 13.41 -5.17 3.83
CA SER A 35 13.34 -4.58 2.49
C SER A 35 12.51 -3.30 2.47
N ARG A 36 12.96 -2.32 1.70
CA ARG A 36 12.12 -1.23 1.22
C ARG A 36 11.26 -1.72 0.06
N ILE A 37 9.94 -1.69 0.25
CA ILE A 37 8.98 -2.03 -0.79
C ILE A 37 8.67 -0.79 -1.65
N VAL A 38 8.65 -0.97 -2.96
CA VAL A 38 8.25 0.05 -3.94
C VAL A 38 7.14 -0.53 -4.80
N LEU A 39 5.94 0.05 -4.68
CA LEU A 39 4.73 -0.41 -5.36
C LEU A 39 4.62 0.25 -6.74
N LEU A 40 4.45 -0.56 -7.78
CA LEU A 40 4.39 -0.14 -9.19
C LEU A 40 3.04 -0.56 -9.80
N PRO A 41 2.00 0.29 -9.74
CA PRO A 41 0.70 0.02 -10.36
C PRO A 41 0.81 0.03 -11.89
N GLY A 42 0.23 -0.97 -12.56
CA GLY A 42 0.19 -1.07 -14.02
C GLY A 42 -0.87 -0.18 -14.67
N ASP A 43 -1.91 0.18 -13.92
CA ASP A 43 -3.00 1.06 -14.35
C ASP A 43 -2.73 2.55 -14.12
N ASP A 44 -1.64 2.90 -13.43
CA ASP A 44 -1.16 4.27 -13.23
C ASP A 44 0.36 4.37 -13.51
N PRO A 45 0.77 4.41 -14.80
CA PRO A 45 2.18 4.43 -15.20
C PRO A 45 2.96 5.65 -14.67
N ASP A 46 2.28 6.79 -14.50
CA ASP A 46 2.89 8.00 -13.95
C ASP A 46 3.22 7.83 -12.47
N LEU A 47 2.30 7.28 -11.68
CA LEU A 47 2.57 6.97 -10.29
C LEU A 47 3.67 5.91 -10.14
N ALA A 48 3.66 4.86 -10.98
CA ALA A 48 4.73 3.86 -10.99
C ALA A 48 6.10 4.49 -11.26
N ARG A 49 6.19 5.42 -12.22
CA ARG A 49 7.41 6.17 -12.52
C ARG A 49 7.84 7.04 -11.33
N ILE A 50 6.92 7.81 -10.75
CA ILE A 50 7.19 8.66 -9.57
C ILE A 50 7.71 7.83 -8.39
N ASN A 51 7.08 6.68 -8.11
CA ASN A 51 7.48 5.78 -7.02
C ASN A 51 8.89 5.23 -7.24
N ARG A 52 9.20 4.83 -8.47
CA ARG A 52 10.54 4.35 -8.84
C ARG A 52 11.61 5.43 -8.69
N GLU A 53 11.39 6.60 -9.28
CA GLU A 53 12.32 7.75 -9.20
C GLU A 53 12.55 8.19 -7.75
N THR A 54 11.48 8.17 -6.93
CA THR A 54 11.55 8.49 -5.50
C THR A 54 12.40 7.48 -4.75
N ALA A 55 12.24 6.19 -5.02
CA ALA A 55 13.05 5.14 -4.41
C ALA A 55 14.53 5.23 -4.82
N GLU A 56 14.80 5.46 -6.10
CA GLU A 56 16.16 5.61 -6.63
C GLU A 56 16.86 6.85 -6.04
N SER A 57 16.15 7.96 -5.89
CA SER A 57 16.69 9.18 -5.28
C SER A 57 16.95 9.02 -3.78
N ALA A 58 16.05 8.32 -3.08
CA ALA A 58 16.14 8.11 -1.65
C ALA A 58 17.26 7.15 -1.24
N ARG A 59 17.77 6.30 -2.14
CA ARG A 59 18.98 5.48 -1.88
C ARG A 59 20.18 6.30 -1.42
N ARG A 60 20.27 7.57 -1.82
CA ARG A 60 21.38 8.47 -1.47
C ARG A 60 21.30 9.03 -0.05
N PHE A 61 20.13 8.94 0.59
CA PHE A 61 19.82 9.53 1.89
C PHE A 61 19.19 8.50 2.83
N ASP A 62 19.37 7.21 2.52
CA ASP A 62 18.86 6.12 3.35
C ASP A 62 19.76 5.96 4.57
N ASP A 63 19.18 5.90 5.77
CA ASP A 63 19.91 5.65 7.01
C ASP A 63 20.52 4.23 7.02
N GLU A 64 19.98 3.33 6.19
CA GLU A 64 20.49 1.99 5.95
C GLU A 64 21.03 1.86 4.51
N PRO A 65 22.33 2.09 4.28
CA PRO A 65 22.90 2.18 2.92
C PRO A 65 22.81 0.88 2.10
N ASN A 66 22.59 -0.26 2.77
CA ASN A 66 22.48 -1.58 2.14
C ASN A 66 21.06 -2.17 2.20
N ARG A 67 20.06 -1.36 2.55
CA ARG A 67 18.68 -1.84 2.62
C ARG A 67 18.23 -2.38 1.26
N PRO A 68 17.80 -3.66 1.16
CA PRO A 68 17.29 -4.19 -0.10
C PRO A 68 16.09 -3.39 -0.57
N VAL A 69 16.02 -3.09 -1.87
CA VAL A 69 14.84 -2.46 -2.48
C VAL A 69 14.14 -3.51 -3.33
N VAL A 70 12.88 -3.78 -3.00
CA VAL A 70 12.03 -4.74 -3.71
C VAL A 70 10.94 -3.97 -4.43
N TYR A 71 10.94 -4.09 -5.75
CA TYR A 71 9.89 -3.53 -6.61
C TYR A 71 8.80 -4.55 -6.80
N VAL A 72 7.56 -4.17 -6.48
CA VAL A 72 6.37 -5.02 -6.62
C VAL A 72 5.49 -4.41 -7.69
N ALA A 73 5.45 -5.05 -8.85
CA ALA A 73 4.55 -4.69 -9.93
C ALA A 73 3.24 -5.46 -9.81
N PHE A 74 2.12 -4.79 -10.07
CA PHE A 74 0.79 -5.37 -10.08
C PHE A 74 -0.07 -4.65 -11.12
N GLU A 75 -1.09 -5.31 -11.65
CA GLU A 75 -1.90 -4.73 -12.73
C GLU A 75 -2.72 -3.53 -12.25
N ARG A 76 -3.50 -3.71 -11.17
CA ARG A 76 -4.39 -2.72 -10.56
C ARG A 76 -4.92 -3.24 -9.23
N LEU A 77 -5.58 -2.38 -8.44
CA LEU A 77 -6.40 -2.85 -7.32
C LEU A 77 -7.69 -3.53 -7.83
N ALA A 78 -8.08 -4.60 -7.14
CA ALA A 78 -9.42 -5.13 -7.25
C ALA A 78 -10.44 -4.14 -6.64
N PRO A 79 -11.71 -4.13 -7.09
CA PRO A 79 -12.74 -3.32 -6.46
C PRO A 79 -12.85 -3.60 -4.96
N ALA A 80 -12.88 -2.54 -4.15
CA ALA A 80 -12.96 -2.67 -2.69
C ALA A 80 -14.22 -3.43 -2.27
N ARG A 81 -14.06 -4.39 -1.35
CA ARG A 81 -15.16 -5.12 -0.72
C ARG A 81 -14.92 -5.21 0.78
N SER A 82 -15.98 -5.00 1.56
CA SER A 82 -15.92 -5.16 3.01
C SER A 82 -15.66 -6.63 3.37
N ARG A 83 -14.84 -6.84 4.40
CA ARG A 83 -14.60 -8.14 5.05
C ARG A 83 -15.28 -8.24 6.42
N LEU A 84 -16.07 -7.24 6.82
CA LEU A 84 -16.76 -7.24 8.10
C LEU A 84 -17.90 -8.25 8.08
N GLU A 85 -17.92 -9.14 9.06
CA GLU A 85 -19.03 -10.06 9.32
C GLU A 85 -19.89 -9.51 10.46
N HIS A 86 -21.21 -9.45 10.25
CA HIS A 86 -22.20 -9.06 11.25
C HIS A 86 -21.89 -7.79 12.08
N PRO A 87 -21.57 -6.65 11.44
CA PRO A 87 -21.32 -5.42 12.19
C PRO A 87 -22.60 -4.97 12.90
N HIS A 88 -22.50 -4.64 14.18
CA HIS A 88 -23.60 -4.10 14.98
C HIS A 88 -23.14 -2.89 15.78
N LEU A 89 -24.04 -1.92 15.95
CA LEU A 89 -23.78 -0.71 16.73
C LEU A 89 -23.99 -1.02 18.21
N LEU A 90 -22.99 -0.74 19.06
CA LEU A 90 -23.13 -0.89 20.51
C LEU A 90 -23.94 0.26 21.13
N ASN A 91 -23.84 1.46 20.56
CA ASN A 91 -24.54 2.67 21.00
C ASN A 91 -25.17 3.37 19.79
N PRO A 92 -26.28 2.86 19.23
CA PRO A 92 -26.93 3.54 18.11
C PRO A 92 -27.42 4.92 18.57
N PRO A 93 -27.23 5.98 17.76
CA PRO A 93 -27.72 7.31 18.12
C PRO A 93 -29.24 7.28 18.28
N LEU A 94 -29.76 8.03 19.27
CA LEU A 94 -31.20 8.25 19.41
C LEU A 94 -31.67 9.06 18.20
N VAL A 95 -32.21 8.39 17.19
CA VAL A 95 -32.88 9.05 16.08
C VAL A 95 -34.19 9.58 16.61
N SER A 96 -34.28 10.90 16.80
CA SER A 96 -35.54 11.56 17.14
C SER A 96 -36.41 11.56 15.88
N SER A 97 -37.43 10.70 15.85
CA SER A 97 -38.44 10.66 14.80
C SER A 97 -39.21 11.98 14.81
N ARG A 98 -39.11 12.77 13.73
CA ARG A 98 -40.05 13.85 13.43
C ARG A 98 -41.15 13.33 12.54
#